data_AF-G9YGW0-F1
#
_entry.id   AF-G9YGW0-F1
#
_cell.length_a   1.000
_cell.length_b   1.000
_cell.length_c   1.000
_cell.angle_alpha   90.00
_cell.angle_beta   90.00
_cell.angle_gamma   90.00
#
_symmetry.space_group_name_H-M   'P 1'
#
loop_
_entity.id
_entity.type
_entity.pdbx_description
1 polymer ?
#
loop_
_entity_poly.entity_id
_entity_poly.type
_entity_poly.pdbx_seq_one_letter_code
_entity_poly.pdbx_strand_id
1 'polypeptide(L)'
;MTDTEYAVVDIGSNSLRLMQGIFKKGQWRFYPKRLATTRLAKGLNESGHLSPEGIVNSFAVMEEWNRDLQGIPVCAVATSAVREARDGQAFLAEVRWRFGWHCRIASGAEEGALSFCRGCFNDPCRYGCRRS
;
A
#
# COMPACT_ATOMS: atom_id res chain seq x y z
N MET A 1 -20.75 4.90 -18.05
CA MET A 1 -19.60 4.39 -17.26
C MET A 1 -19.16 5.51 -16.34
N THR A 2 -19.44 5.37 -15.04
CA THR A 2 -19.09 6.35 -14.02
C THR A 2 -17.59 6.36 -13.81
N ASP A 3 -17.02 7.55 -13.69
CA ASP A 3 -15.62 7.71 -13.29
C ASP A 3 -15.44 7.04 -11.93
N THR A 4 -14.57 6.02 -11.85
CA THR A 4 -14.36 5.28 -10.60
C THR A 4 -12.91 5.43 -10.18
N GLU A 5 -12.70 5.93 -8.96
CA GLU A 5 -11.38 6.03 -8.35
C GLU A 5 -11.06 4.80 -7.52
N TYR A 6 -9.79 4.44 -7.49
CA TYR A 6 -9.26 3.34 -6.70
C TYR A 6 -7.95 3.76 -6.06
N ALA A 7 -7.72 3.30 -4.84
CA ALA A 7 -6.46 3.49 -4.15
C ALA A 7 -5.89 2.16 -3.65
N VAL A 8 -4.58 2.05 -3.73
CA VAL A 8 -3.81 0.93 -3.20
C VAL A 8 -2.77 1.50 -2.24
N VAL A 9 -2.83 1.05 -1.00
CA VAL A 9 -1.84 1.33 0.03
C VAL A 9 -0.96 0.11 0.17
N ASP A 10 0.31 0.27 -0.15
CA ASP A 10 1.32 -0.75 0.09
C ASP A 10 2.01 -0.51 1.43
N ILE A 11 2.02 -1.53 2.28
CA ILE A 11 2.62 -1.52 3.61
C ILE A 11 3.92 -2.32 3.53
N GLY A 12 5.00 -1.58 3.27
CA GLY A 12 6.37 -2.10 3.20
C GLY A 12 7.05 -2.13 4.57
N SER A 13 8.18 -2.83 4.61
CA SER A 13 9.05 -2.94 5.80
C SER A 13 9.63 -1.59 6.25
N ASN A 14 9.95 -0.71 5.30
CA ASN A 14 10.57 0.58 5.59
C ASN A 14 9.66 1.77 5.29
N SER A 15 8.76 1.63 4.32
CA SER A 15 7.96 2.73 3.80
C SER A 15 6.56 2.25 3.44
N LEU A 16 5.60 3.15 3.59
CA LEU A 16 4.28 3.04 2.99
C LEU A 16 4.28 3.70 1.62
N ARG A 17 3.48 3.17 0.70
CA ARG A 17 3.28 3.77 -0.63
C ARG A 17 1.80 3.82 -0.98
N LEU A 18 1.32 4.99 -1.38
CA LEU A 18 -0.02 5.17 -1.90
C LEU A 18 0.03 5.33 -3.43
N MET A 19 -0.78 4.52 -4.10
CA MET A 19 -1.04 4.60 -5.53
C MET A 19 -2.54 4.81 -5.73
N GLN A 20 -2.91 5.93 -6.36
CA GLN A 20 -4.29 6.27 -6.66
C GLN A 20 -4.46 6.37 -8.17
N GLY A 21 -5.59 5.90 -8.67
CA GLY A 21 -5.94 6.00 -10.08
C GLY A 21 -7.42 6.15 -10.29
N ILE A 22 -7.78 6.79 -11.40
CA ILE A 22 -9.14 6.97 -11.86
C ILE A 22 -9.31 6.24 -13.19
N PHE A 23 -10.35 5.42 -13.29
CA PHE A 23 -10.75 4.79 -14.53
C PHE A 23 -11.85 5.63 -15.19
N LYS A 24 -11.52 6.29 -16.30
CA LYS A 24 -12.40 7.22 -17.01
C LYS A 24 -12.34 6.97 -18.50
N LYS A 25 -13.51 6.81 -19.13
CA LYS A 25 -13.66 6.59 -20.59
C LYS A 25 -12.79 5.43 -21.13
N GLY A 26 -12.72 4.33 -20.40
CA GLY A 26 -11.96 3.14 -20.81
C GLY A 26 -10.44 3.28 -20.64
N GLN A 27 -9.95 4.34 -19.99
CA GLN A 27 -8.53 4.58 -19.78
C GLN A 27 -8.24 4.83 -18.30
N TRP A 28 -7.09 4.34 -17.85
CA TRP A 28 -6.55 4.65 -16.53
C TRP A 28 -5.78 5.97 -16.55
N ARG A 29 -6.00 6.80 -15.53
CA ARG A 29 -5.13 7.92 -15.19
C ARG A 29 -4.66 7.74 -13.76
N PHE A 30 -3.39 7.96 -13.51
CA PHE A 30 -2.79 7.78 -12.19
C PHE A 30 -2.42 9.12 -11.60
N TYR A 31 -2.69 9.28 -10.30
CA TYR A 31 -2.22 10.42 -9.53
C TYR A 31 -0.74 10.25 -9.17
N PRO A 32 -0.04 11.32 -8.78
CA PRO A 32 1.31 11.23 -8.27
C PRO A 32 1.38 10.25 -7.10
N LYS A 33 2.38 9.38 -7.14
CA LYS A 33 2.61 8.43 -6.04
C LYS A 33 3.06 9.17 -4.80
N ARG A 34 2.57 8.71 -3.66
CA ARG A 34 3.03 9.19 -2.35
C ARG A 34 3.83 8.09 -1.67
N LEU A 35 4.97 8.45 -1.10
CA LEU A 35 5.86 7.56 -0.37
C LEU A 35 6.12 8.19 0.99
N ALA A 36 5.95 7.41 2.06
CA ALA A 36 6.26 7.85 3.41
C ALA A 36 7.12 6.81 4.11
N THR A 37 8.23 7.23 4.69
CA THR A 37 9.14 6.34 5.41
C THR A 37 8.72 6.23 6.86
N THR A 38 8.30 5.04 7.28
CA THR A 38 7.77 4.78 8.63
C THR A 38 8.66 3.83 9.42
N ARG A 39 9.58 3.11 8.77
CA ARG A 39 10.53 2.15 9.38
C ARG A 39 9.83 1.09 10.25
N LEU A 40 8.73 0.54 9.73
CA LEU A 40 7.87 -0.41 10.44
C LEU A 40 8.62 -1.68 10.89
N ALA A 41 9.59 -2.16 10.13
CA ALA A 41 10.40 -3.35 10.43
C ALA A 41 11.66 -3.08 11.25
N LYS A 42 11.86 -1.86 11.75
CA LYS A 42 13.04 -1.53 12.58
C LYS A 42 13.04 -2.43 13.83
N GLY A 43 14.09 -3.21 14.02
CA GLY A 43 14.22 -4.14 15.15
C GLY A 43 13.39 -5.42 15.03
N LEU A 44 12.77 -5.68 13.87
CA LEU A 44 11.94 -6.87 13.66
C LEU A 44 12.73 -8.17 13.77
N ASN A 45 13.93 -8.24 13.21
CA ASN A 45 14.76 -9.45 13.25
C ASN A 45 15.17 -9.86 14.68
N GLU A 46 15.30 -8.88 15.58
CA GLU A 46 15.77 -9.08 16.95
C GLU A 46 14.61 -9.35 17.91
N SER A 47 13.52 -8.58 17.77
CA SER A 47 12.37 -8.65 18.67
C SER A 47 11.28 -9.61 18.21
N GLY A 48 11.17 -9.85 16.90
CA GLY A 48 10.03 -10.54 16.29
C GLY A 48 8.75 -9.69 16.22
N HIS A 49 8.83 -8.41 16.56
CA HIS A 49 7.70 -7.47 16.60
C HIS A 49 7.94 -6.25 15.68
N LEU A 50 6.85 -5.62 15.26
CA LEU A 50 6.92 -4.35 14.54
C LEU A 50 7.41 -3.24 15.48
N SER A 51 8.10 -2.25 14.91
CA SER A 51 8.58 -1.10 15.66
C SER A 51 7.40 -0.29 16.22
N PRO A 52 7.33 -0.01 17.53
CA PRO A 52 6.29 0.86 18.10
C PRO A 52 6.28 2.25 17.47
N GLU A 53 7.47 2.84 17.27
CA GLU A 53 7.62 4.12 16.54
C GLU A 53 7.11 3.99 15.10
N GLY A 54 7.40 2.86 14.45
CA GLY A 54 7.00 2.63 13.08
C GLY A 54 5.49 2.43 12.91
N ILE A 55 4.84 1.82 13.89
CA ILE A 55 3.38 1.70 13.96
C ILE A 55 2.75 3.08 14.07
N VAL A 56 3.20 3.90 15.03
CA VAL A 56 2.68 5.27 15.24
C VAL A 56 2.85 6.12 13.98
N ASN A 57 4.05 6.10 13.38
CA ASN A 57 4.32 6.82 12.14
C ASN A 57 3.44 6.32 10.99
N SER A 58 3.22 5.01 10.90
CA SER A 58 2.37 4.43 9.87
C SER A 58 0.92 4.87 10.01
N PHE A 59 0.38 4.87 11.23
CA PHE A 59 -0.97 5.34 11.46
C PHE A 59 -1.13 6.83 11.18
N ALA A 60 -0.16 7.68 11.56
CA ALA A 60 -0.22 9.10 11.25
C ALA A 60 -0.28 9.37 9.73
N VAL A 61 0.55 8.67 8.94
CA VAL A 61 0.53 8.76 7.48
C VAL A 61 -0.78 8.22 6.90
N MET A 62 -1.26 7.08 7.40
CA MET A 62 -2.51 6.49 6.91
C MET A 62 -3.72 7.38 7.22
N GLU A 63 -3.73 8.07 8.36
CA GLU A 63 -4.75 9.05 8.73
C GLU A 63 -4.74 10.25 7.76
N GLU A 64 -3.56 10.74 7.41
CA GLU A 64 -3.42 11.78 6.38
C GLU A 64 -3.99 11.33 5.04
N TRP A 65 -3.61 10.14 4.58
CA TRP A 65 -4.12 9.63 3.31
C TRP A 65 -5.61 9.31 3.34
N ASN A 66 -6.13 8.81 4.47
CA ASN A 66 -7.54 8.47 4.61
C ASN A 66 -8.45 9.70 4.45
N ARG A 67 -7.99 10.89 4.91
CA ARG A 67 -8.70 12.16 4.69
C ARG A 67 -8.85 12.49 3.20
N ASP A 68 -7.84 12.19 2.40
CA ASP A 68 -7.86 12.42 0.95
C ASP A 68 -8.58 11.31 0.17
N LEU A 69 -8.79 10.14 0.78
CA LEU A 69 -9.36 8.95 0.15
C LEU A 69 -10.82 8.70 0.55
N GLN A 70 -11.49 9.68 1.17
CA GLN A 70 -12.88 9.52 1.59
C GLN A 70 -13.80 9.19 0.40
N GLY A 71 -14.53 8.08 0.53
CA GLY A 71 -15.41 7.57 -0.54
C GLY A 71 -14.71 6.80 -1.66
N ILE A 72 -13.38 6.63 -1.59
CA ILE A 72 -12.61 5.86 -2.56
C ILE A 72 -12.36 4.45 -1.99
N PRO A 73 -12.63 3.37 -2.75
CA PRO A 73 -12.22 2.03 -2.37
C PRO A 73 -10.69 1.91 -2.20
N VAL A 74 -10.25 1.57 -0.98
CA VAL A 74 -8.82 1.39 -0.65
C VAL A 74 -8.50 -0.08 -0.40
N CYS A 75 -7.51 -0.60 -1.13
CA CYS A 75 -6.90 -1.90 -0.87
C CYS A 75 -5.54 -1.72 -0.20
N ALA A 76 -5.40 -2.16 1.04
CA ALA A 76 -4.14 -2.17 1.76
C ALA A 76 -3.44 -3.53 1.60
N VAL A 77 -2.22 -3.54 1.06
CA VAL A 77 -1.44 -4.76 0.83
C VAL A 77 -0.20 -4.70 1.70
N ALA A 78 -0.09 -5.64 2.63
CA ALA A 78 1.07 -5.77 3.49
C ALA A 78 2.05 -6.82 2.99
N THR A 79 3.33 -6.56 3.19
CA THR A 79 4.45 -7.39 2.70
C THR A 79 5.14 -8.14 3.84
N SER A 80 6.33 -8.67 3.57
CA SER A 80 7.10 -9.59 4.38
C SER A 80 7.25 -9.16 5.83
N ALA A 81 7.51 -7.89 6.11
CA ALA A 81 7.65 -7.41 7.48
C ALA A 81 6.40 -7.64 8.34
N VAL A 82 5.22 -7.36 7.81
CA VAL A 82 3.95 -7.57 8.54
C VAL A 82 3.58 -9.05 8.58
N ARG A 83 4.02 -9.84 7.59
CA ARG A 83 3.83 -11.29 7.59
C ARG A 83 4.71 -12.00 8.63
N GLU A 84 5.94 -11.52 8.80
CA GLU A 84 6.96 -12.12 9.68
C GLU A 84 6.80 -11.67 11.14
N ALA A 85 6.23 -10.49 11.36
CA ALA A 85 6.00 -9.96 12.71
C ALA A 85 4.86 -10.69 13.44
N ARG A 86 5.10 -11.02 14.71
CA ARG A 86 4.11 -11.69 15.58
C ARG A 86 2.86 -10.84 15.81
N ASP A 87 3.04 -9.52 15.84
CA ASP A 87 1.99 -8.50 16.01
C ASP A 87 1.46 -7.95 14.67
N GLY A 88 1.94 -8.47 13.53
CA GLY A 88 1.52 -7.99 12.21
C GLY A 88 0.03 -8.18 11.91
N GLN A 89 -0.57 -9.29 12.37
CA GLN A 89 -2.02 -9.48 12.24
C GLN A 89 -2.82 -8.48 13.09
N ALA A 90 -2.35 -8.17 14.31
CA ALA A 90 -2.98 -7.19 15.17
C ALA A 90 -2.91 -5.79 14.55
N PHE A 91 -1.74 -5.42 14.01
CA PHE A 91 -1.57 -4.18 13.26
C PHE A 91 -2.55 -4.08 12.08
N LEU A 92 -2.71 -5.13 11.28
CA LEU A 92 -3.68 -5.10 10.17
C LEU A 92 -5.13 -5.07 10.63
N ALA A 93 -5.47 -5.74 11.72
CA ALA A 93 -6.81 -5.64 12.30
C ALA A 93 -7.12 -4.21 12.72
N GLU A 94 -6.14 -3.50 13.31
CA GLU A 94 -6.28 -2.09 13.68
C GLU A 94 -6.41 -1.18 12.45
N VAL A 95 -5.65 -1.41 11.37
CA VAL A 95 -5.81 -0.68 10.09
C VAL A 95 -7.23 -0.85 9.53
N ARG A 96 -7.76 -2.09 9.51
CA ARG A 96 -9.14 -2.35 9.04
C ARG A 96 -10.15 -1.62 9.91
N TRP A 97 -9.98 -1.66 11.23
CA TRP A 97 -10.92 -1.06 12.17
C TRP A 97 -10.90 0.47 12.14
N ARG A 98 -9.72 1.09 12.07
CA ARG A 98 -9.58 2.56 12.01
C ARG A 98 -10.02 3.16 10.70
N PHE A 99 -9.60 2.58 9.58
CA PHE A 99 -9.75 3.23 8.27
C PHE A 99 -10.81 2.57 7.37
N GLY A 100 -11.33 1.39 7.75
CA GLY A 100 -12.30 0.65 6.93
C GLY A 100 -11.69 0.06 5.65
N TRP A 101 -10.37 0.02 5.53
CA TRP A 101 -9.70 -0.43 4.32
C TRP A 101 -9.74 -1.96 4.17
N HIS A 102 -9.76 -2.42 2.92
CA HIS A 102 -9.63 -3.84 2.64
C HIS A 102 -8.17 -4.26 2.73
N CYS A 103 -7.77 -4.87 3.85
CA CYS A 103 -6.38 -5.31 4.06
C CYS A 103 -6.15 -6.75 3.59
N ARG A 104 -4.99 -7.02 3.00
CA ARG A 104 -4.48 -8.37 2.72
C ARG A 104 -2.98 -8.45 2.91
N ILE A 105 -2.49 -9.64 3.26
CA ILE A 105 -1.05 -9.93 3.29
C ILE A 105 -0.69 -10.56 1.95
N ALA A 106 0.31 -10.02 1.26
CA ALA A 106 0.86 -10.65 0.06
C ALA A 106 1.66 -11.90 0.45
N SER A 107 1.53 -12.97 -0.34
CA SER A 107 2.42 -14.12 -0.27
C SER A 107 3.80 -13.79 -0.85
N GLY A 108 4.85 -14.54 -0.47
CA GLY A 108 6.21 -14.30 -0.99
C GLY A 108 6.31 -14.42 -2.52
N ALA A 109 5.48 -15.26 -3.15
CA ALA A 109 5.40 -15.38 -4.61
C ALA A 109 4.75 -14.13 -5.25
N GLU A 110 3.73 -13.56 -4.60
CA GLU A 110 3.11 -12.31 -5.05
C GLU A 110 4.02 -11.10 -4.84
N GLU A 111 4.91 -11.11 -3.84
CA GLU A 111 5.85 -10.01 -3.62
C GLU A 111 6.79 -9.78 -4.80
N GLY A 112 7.23 -10.84 -5.48
CA GLY A 112 8.03 -10.74 -6.70
C GLY A 112 7.26 -10.07 -7.85
N ALA A 113 6.02 -10.51 -8.07
CA ALA A 113 5.15 -9.95 -9.10
C ALA A 113 4.71 -8.51 -8.78
N LEU A 114 4.37 -8.24 -7.52
CA LEU A 114 4.03 -6.90 -7.02
C LEU A 114 5.23 -5.97 -7.07
N SER A 115 6.45 -6.43 -6.76
CA SER A 115 7.68 -5.64 -6.88
C SER A 115 7.95 -5.25 -8.33
N PHE A 116 7.77 -6.19 -9.27
CA PHE A 116 7.86 -5.92 -10.70
C PHE A 116 6.79 -4.91 -11.16
N CYS A 117 5.53 -5.11 -10.77
CA CYS A 117 4.44 -4.16 -11.07
C CYS A 117 4.67 -2.79 -10.43
N ARG A 118 5.16 -2.71 -9.19
CA ARG A 118 5.53 -1.46 -8.50
C ARG A 118 6.61 -0.69 -9.26
N GLY A 119 7.59 -1.41 -9.81
CA GLY A 119 8.63 -0.88 -10.69
C GLY A 119 8.08 -0.40 -12.02
N CYS A 120 7.15 -1.15 -12.63
CA CYS A 120 6.50 -0.80 -13.90
C CYS A 120 5.57 0.41 -13.78
N PHE A 121 4.88 0.57 -12.64
CA PHE A 121 4.16 1.80 -12.32
C PHE A 121 5.10 3.00 -12.18
N ASN A 122 6.41 2.80 -11.97
CA ASN A 122 7.41 3.86 -11.78
C ASN A 122 7.91 4.44 -13.10
N ASP A 123 7.50 3.86 -14.22
CA ASP A 123 7.90 4.26 -15.55
C ASP A 123 6.63 4.57 -16.36
N PRO A 124 6.15 5.82 -16.38
CA PRO A 124 5.01 6.20 -17.23
C PRO A 124 5.28 5.96 -18.72
N CYS A 125 6.53 5.67 -19.10
CA CYS A 125 7.03 5.76 -20.46
C CYS A 125 7.35 4.42 -21.13
N ARG A 126 7.12 3.26 -20.49
CA ARG A 126 7.50 1.95 -21.09
C ARG A 126 6.36 1.02 -21.52
N TYR A 127 5.12 1.28 -21.14
CA TYR A 127 3.97 0.51 -21.61
C TYR A 127 3.19 1.27 -22.68
N GLY A 128 3.91 1.57 -23.77
CA GLY A 128 3.31 1.98 -25.03
C GLY A 128 2.30 0.94 -25.48
N CYS A 129 1.12 1.45 -25.87
CA CYS A 129 0.45 1.10 -27.11
C CYS A 129 0.99 -0.18 -27.79
N ARG A 130 0.33 -1.33 -27.56
CA ARG A 130 0.18 -2.32 -28.62
C ARG A 130 -1.28 -2.34 -29.02
N ARG A 131 -1.59 -1.50 -30.02
CA ARG A 131 -2.56 -1.91 -31.04
C ARG A 131 -1.97 -3.12 -31.74
N SER A 132 -2.63 -4.25 -31.63
CA SER A 132 -2.65 -5.31 -32.64
C SER A 132 -3.98 -6.02 -32.45
#